data_AF-A0A7K0CUP4-F1
#
_entry.id   AF-A0A7K0CUP4-F1
#
_cell.length_a   1.000
_cell.length_b   1.000
_cell.length_c   1.000
_cell.angle_alpha   90.00
_cell.angle_beta   90.00
_cell.angle_gamma   90.00
#
_symmetry.space_group_name_H-M   'P 1'
#
loop_
_entity.id
_entity.type
_entity.pdbx_description
1 polymer ?
#
loop_
_entity_poly.entity_id
_entity_poly.type
_entity_poly.pdbx_seq_one_letter_code
_entity_poly.pdbx_strand_id
1 'polypeptide(L)'
;MGENFWTAFAALAGVIGNVIAIAIAVVTLRQANRALSQAYAIDGAGAAIAWREQVIALHDRGLTPDEIRSIMLLEDGGEGYERSNGRINDILAAVPRCPPS
;
A
#
# COMPACT_ATOMS: atom_id res chain seq x y z
N MET A 1 20.24 -17.26 -56.26
CA MET A 1 20.53 -16.98 -54.83
C MET A 1 19.48 -15.99 -54.32
N GLY A 2 18.19 -16.38 -54.31
CA GLY A 2 17.07 -15.42 -54.20
C GLY A 2 15.98 -15.84 -53.21
N GLU A 3 15.36 -17.01 -53.39
CA GLU A 3 14.19 -17.39 -52.58
C GLU A 3 14.53 -17.79 -51.13
N ASN A 4 15.58 -18.59 -50.92
CA ASN A 4 15.95 -19.06 -49.57
C ASN A 4 16.38 -17.92 -48.62
N PHE A 5 16.93 -16.83 -49.18
CA PHE A 5 17.36 -15.65 -48.42
C PHE A 5 16.15 -14.83 -47.93
N TRP A 6 15.16 -14.60 -48.78
CA TRP A 6 13.96 -13.84 -48.44
C TRP A 6 13.10 -14.57 -47.39
N THR A 7 12.96 -15.89 -47.49
CA THR A 7 12.22 -16.70 -46.50
C THR A 7 12.93 -16.73 -45.14
N ALA A 8 14.26 -16.87 -45.12
CA ALA A 8 15.05 -16.83 -43.89
C ALA A 8 14.99 -15.44 -43.23
N PHE A 9 15.05 -14.36 -44.03
CA PHE A 9 14.94 -12.99 -43.54
C PHE A 9 13.56 -12.71 -42.91
N ALA A 10 12.47 -13.15 -43.58
CA ALA A 10 11.11 -12.98 -43.06
C ALA A 10 10.88 -13.76 -41.74
N ALA A 11 11.39 -15.00 -41.65
CA ALA A 11 11.33 -15.79 -40.43
C ALA A 11 12.11 -15.13 -39.27
N LEU A 12 13.31 -14.62 -39.56
CA LEU A 12 14.15 -13.94 -38.56
C LEU A 12 13.48 -12.65 -38.06
N ALA A 13 12.89 -11.86 -38.97
CA ALA A 13 12.17 -10.63 -38.63
C ALA A 13 10.95 -10.91 -37.73
N GLY A 14 10.19 -11.98 -38.00
CA GLY A 14 9.06 -12.40 -37.16
C GLY A 14 9.49 -12.82 -35.75
N VAL A 15 10.60 -13.56 -35.64
CA VAL A 15 11.15 -13.98 -34.34
C VAL A 15 11.63 -12.77 -33.53
N ILE A 16 12.35 -11.83 -34.16
CA ILE A 16 12.83 -10.60 -33.50
C ILE A 16 11.65 -9.75 -33.02
N GLY A 17 10.62 -9.58 -33.86
CA GLY A 17 9.41 -8.85 -33.49
C GLY A 17 8.71 -9.44 -32.26
N ASN A 18 8.59 -10.77 -32.20
CA ASN A 18 8.01 -11.45 -31.04
C ASN A 18 8.84 -11.28 -29.78
N VAL A 19 10.17 -11.34 -29.86
CA VAL A 19 11.06 -11.13 -28.71
C VAL A 19 10.92 -9.71 -28.16
N ILE A 20 10.86 -8.71 -29.04
CA ILE A 20 10.65 -7.30 -28.65
C ILE A 20 9.28 -7.13 -27.99
N ALA A 21 8.21 -7.72 -28.55
CA ALA A 21 6.87 -7.66 -27.99
C ALA A 21 6.81 -8.27 -26.57
N ILE A 22 7.46 -9.42 -26.37
CA ILE A 22 7.57 -10.06 -25.05
C ILE A 22 8.35 -9.17 -24.08
N ALA A 23 9.47 -8.57 -24.51
CA ALA A 23 10.27 -7.69 -23.66
C ALA A 23 9.46 -6.47 -23.20
N ILE A 24 8.70 -5.83 -24.10
CA ILE A 24 7.81 -4.72 -23.77
C ILE A 24 6.73 -5.17 -22.79
N ALA A 25 6.07 -6.31 -23.04
CA ALA A 25 5.03 -6.85 -22.16
C ALA A 25 5.56 -7.07 -20.73
N VAL A 26 6.76 -7.62 -20.57
CA VAL A 26 7.41 -7.82 -19.26
C VAL A 26 7.72 -6.48 -18.58
N VAL A 27 8.22 -5.49 -19.32
CA VAL A 27 8.50 -4.15 -18.77
C VAL A 27 7.20 -3.49 -18.29
N THR A 28 6.14 -3.55 -19.09
CA THR A 28 4.82 -2.99 -18.74
C THR A 28 4.25 -3.67 -17.49
N LEU A 29 4.33 -5.00 -17.39
CA LEU A 29 3.90 -5.73 -16.19
C LEU A 29 4.67 -5.31 -14.93
N ARG A 30 5.99 -5.09 -15.04
CA ARG A 30 6.80 -4.61 -13.90
C ARG A 30 6.43 -3.19 -13.48
N GLN A 31 6.13 -2.32 -14.43
CA GLN A 31 5.68 -0.95 -14.13
C GLN A 31 4.30 -0.97 -13.45
N ALA A 32 3.37 -1.79 -13.94
CA ALA A 32 2.05 -1.96 -13.33
C ALA A 32 2.16 -2.48 -11.89
N ASN A 33 3.01 -3.49 -11.63
CA ASN A 33 3.24 -3.99 -10.27
C ASN A 33 3.82 -2.92 -9.33
N ARG A 34 4.73 -2.07 -9.82
CA ARG A 34 5.27 -0.95 -9.03
C ARG A 34 4.20 0.09 -8.72
N ALA A 35 3.41 0.48 -9.71
CA ALA A 35 2.31 1.40 -9.52
C ALA A 35 1.29 0.86 -8.51
N LEU A 36 0.97 -0.44 -8.58
CA LEU A 36 0.09 -1.12 -7.64
C LEU A 36 0.65 -1.07 -6.20
N SER A 37 1.95 -1.38 -6.04
CA SER A 37 2.59 -1.30 -4.72
C SER A 37 2.61 0.12 -4.14
N GLN A 38 2.77 1.13 -4.99
CA GLN A 38 2.74 2.53 -4.58
C GLN A 38 1.33 2.96 -4.19
N ALA A 39 0.31 2.55 -4.95
CA ALA A 39 -1.08 2.79 -4.63
C ALA A 39 -1.45 2.17 -3.27
N TYR A 40 -1.08 0.90 -3.04
CA TYR A 40 -1.29 0.26 -1.74
C TYR A 40 -0.56 0.96 -0.59
N ALA A 41 0.64 1.48 -0.83
CA ALA A 41 1.37 2.23 0.19
C ALA A 41 0.69 3.57 0.53
N ILE A 42 0.14 4.27 -0.48
CA ILE A 42 -0.60 5.52 -0.29
C ILE A 42 -1.92 5.25 0.46
N ASP A 43 -2.68 4.24 0.03
CA ASP A 43 -3.92 3.86 0.69
C ASP A 43 -3.66 3.41 2.14
N GLY A 44 -2.58 2.67 2.37
CA GLY A 44 -2.13 2.29 3.72
C GLY A 44 -1.78 3.50 4.59
N ALA A 45 -1.12 4.51 4.02
CA ALA A 45 -0.82 5.75 4.75
C ALA A 45 -2.11 6.53 5.10
N GLY A 46 -3.09 6.57 4.18
CA GLY A 46 -4.39 7.17 4.43
C GLY A 46 -5.16 6.46 5.55
N ALA A 47 -5.16 5.12 5.55
CA ALA A 47 -5.77 4.32 6.61
C ALA A 47 -5.12 4.58 7.98
N ALA A 48 -3.80 4.68 8.05
CA ALA A 48 -3.08 4.98 9.29
C ALA A 48 -3.37 6.40 9.83
N ILE A 49 -3.55 7.38 8.95
CA ILE A 49 -3.93 8.75 9.33
C ILE A 49 -5.36 8.75 9.89
N ALA A 50 -6.32 8.16 9.17
CA ALA A 50 -7.71 8.09 9.61
C ALA A 50 -7.85 7.37 10.96
N TRP A 51 -7.11 6.27 11.14
CA TRP A 51 -6.99 5.56 12.41
C TRP A 51 -6.53 6.50 13.54
N ARG A 52 -5.44 7.23 13.33
CA ARG A 52 -4.89 8.16 14.33
C ARG A 52 -5.90 9.25 14.70
N GLU A 53 -6.56 9.86 13.71
CA GLU A 53 -7.55 10.90 13.93
C GLU A 53 -8.74 10.39 14.73
N GLN A 54 -9.23 9.18 14.44
CA GLN A 54 -10.32 8.56 15.17
C GLN A 54 -9.96 8.30 16.65
N VAL A 55 -8.75 7.78 16.90
CA VAL A 55 -8.26 7.53 18.27
C VAL A 55 -8.20 8.84 19.08
N ILE A 56 -7.64 9.91 18.49
CA ILE A 56 -7.57 11.22 19.15
C ILE A 56 -8.98 11.77 19.41
N ALA A 57 -9.88 11.69 18.44
CA ALA A 57 -11.24 12.20 18.59
C ALA A 57 -12.06 11.44 19.65
N LEU A 58 -11.79 10.17 19.88
CA LEU A 58 -12.42 9.41 20.97
C LEU A 58 -11.80 9.77 22.33
N HIS A 59 -10.48 9.93 22.39
CA HIS A 59 -9.80 10.38 23.61
C HIS A 59 -10.22 11.79 24.03
N ASP A 60 -10.38 12.72 23.09
CA ASP A 60 -10.87 14.09 23.36
C ASP A 60 -12.31 14.10 23.91
N ARG A 61 -13.09 13.05 23.68
CA ARG A 61 -14.41 12.83 24.29
C ARG A 61 -14.32 12.24 25.71
N GLY A 62 -13.11 12.05 26.23
CA GLY A 62 -12.85 11.52 27.57
C GLY A 62 -12.75 10.00 27.66
N LEU A 63 -12.72 9.29 26.52
CA LEU A 63 -12.61 7.83 26.54
C LEU A 63 -11.18 7.40 26.86
N THR A 64 -11.08 6.39 27.72
CA THR A 64 -9.83 5.72 28.04
C THR A 64 -9.37 4.83 26.87
N PRO A 65 -8.05 4.52 26.77
CA PRO A 65 -7.54 3.64 25.72
C PRO A 65 -8.27 2.29 25.62
N ASP A 66 -8.67 1.71 26.75
CA ASP A 66 -9.36 0.41 26.78
C ASP A 66 -10.81 0.52 26.29
N GLU A 67 -11.50 1.61 26.61
CA GLU A 67 -12.83 1.90 26.05
C GLU A 67 -12.77 2.15 24.54
N ILE A 68 -11.72 2.83 24.06
CA ILE A 68 -11.48 3.02 22.63
C ILE A 68 -11.29 1.66 21.94
N ARG A 69 -10.47 0.76 22.48
CA ARG A 69 -10.29 -0.61 21.93
C ARG A 69 -11.60 -1.38 21.84
N SER A 70 -12.42 -1.28 22.90
CA SER A 70 -13.73 -1.93 22.97
C SER A 70 -14.69 -1.40 21.90
N ILE A 71 -14.80 -0.08 21.73
CA ILE A 71 -15.68 0.55 20.73
C ILE A 71 -15.21 0.28 19.30
N MET A 72 -13.89 0.22 19.09
CA MET A 72 -13.31 -0.08 17.78
C MET A 72 -13.32 -1.58 17.45
N LEU A 73 -14.00 -2.42 18.27
CA LEU A 73 -14.14 -3.86 18.09
C LEU A 73 -12.80 -4.58 17.89
N LEU A 74 -11.80 -4.16 18.67
CA LEU A 74 -10.47 -4.75 18.61
C LEU A 74 -10.44 -6.02 19.49
N GLU A 75 -11.03 -7.10 18.97
CA GLU A 75 -11.25 -8.37 19.69
C GLU A 75 -9.95 -8.97 20.28
N ASP A 76 -8.80 -8.72 19.66
CA ASP A 76 -7.47 -9.15 20.13
C ASP A 76 -6.69 -8.04 20.89
N GLY A 77 -7.39 -7.06 21.47
CA GLY A 77 -6.74 -5.88 22.07
C GLY A 77 -6.02 -4.98 21.06
N GLY A 78 -6.29 -5.19 19.78
CA GLY A 78 -5.77 -4.39 18.67
C GLY A 78 -4.52 -4.94 18.00
N GLU A 79 -4.05 -6.15 18.33
CA GLU A 79 -2.73 -6.64 17.87
C GLU A 79 -2.50 -6.55 16.35
N GLY A 80 -3.51 -6.79 15.51
CA GLY A 80 -3.41 -6.63 14.05
C GLY A 80 -3.53 -5.17 13.56
N TYR A 81 -4.53 -4.45 14.06
CA TYR A 81 -4.84 -3.07 13.64
C TYR A 81 -3.85 -2.04 14.23
N GLU A 82 -3.49 -2.16 15.50
CA GLU A 82 -2.49 -1.33 16.17
C GLU A 82 -1.07 -1.57 15.61
N ARG A 83 -0.74 -2.80 15.19
CA ARG A 83 0.56 -3.08 14.56
C ARG A 83 0.71 -2.41 13.20
N SER A 84 -0.37 -2.31 12.44
CA SER A 84 -0.37 -1.75 11.08
C SER A 84 -0.60 -0.24 11.07
N ASN A 85 -1.35 0.30 12.02
CA ASN A 85 -1.79 1.72 12.01
C ASN A 85 -1.23 2.54 13.19
N GLY A 86 -0.56 1.91 14.15
CA GLY A 86 0.02 2.54 15.34
C GLY A 86 -0.75 2.21 16.62
N ARG A 87 -0.01 1.98 17.71
CA ARG A 87 -0.60 1.63 19.01
C ARG A 87 -1.32 2.81 19.63
N ILE A 88 -2.52 2.56 20.16
CA ILE A 88 -3.36 3.61 20.76
C ILE A 88 -2.61 4.33 21.87
N ASN A 89 -1.92 3.60 22.73
CA ASN A 89 -1.18 4.19 23.85
C ASN A 89 -0.06 5.12 23.37
N ASP A 90 0.64 4.76 22.29
CA ASP A 90 1.75 5.55 21.74
C ASP A 90 1.21 6.81 21.05
N ILE A 91 0.08 6.68 20.32
CA ILE A 91 -0.62 7.80 19.70
C ILE A 91 -1.01 8.83 20.75
N LEU A 92 -1.66 8.39 21.83
CA LEU A 92 -2.13 9.28 22.89
C LEU A 92 -1.00 9.87 23.75
N ALA A 93 0.09 9.13 23.95
CA ALA A 93 1.29 9.66 24.60
C ALA A 93 1.96 10.79 23.79
N ALA A 94 1.83 10.74 22.45
CA ALA A 94 2.38 11.75 21.55
C ALA A 94 1.47 12.97 21.34
N VAL A 95 0.24 12.97 21.86
CA VAL A 95 -0.66 14.14 21.79
C VAL A 95 -0.16 15.22 22.77
N PRO A 96 0.11 16.45 22.31
CA PRO A 96 0.48 17.55 23.20
C PRO A 96 -0.61 17.78 24.24
N ARG A 97 -0.28 17.58 25.52
CA ARG A 97 -1.19 17.93 26.61
C ARG A 97 -1.18 19.45 26.75
N CYS A 98 -2.31 20.11 26.48
CA CYS A 98 -2.46 21.51 26.83
C CYS A 98 -2.32 21.64 28.36
N PRO A 99 -1.40 22.46 28.90
CA PRO A 99 -1.36 22.68 30.33
C PRO A 99 -2.68 23.32 30.79
N PRO A 100 -3.21 22.97 31.97
CA PRO A 100 -4.40 23.63 32.49
C PRO A 100 -4.11 25.13 32.65
N SER A 101 -4.93 25.95 31.98
CA SER A 101 -4.97 27.40 32.14
C SER A 101 -5.60 27.82 33.47
#